data_AF-A0A3Q1GX49-F1
#
_entry.id   AF-A0A3Q1GX49-F1
#
_cell.length_a   1.000
_cell.length_b   1.000
_cell.length_c   1.000
_cell.angle_alpha   90.00
_cell.angle_beta   90.00
_cell.angle_gamma   90.00
#
_symmetry.space_group_name_H-M   'P 1'
#
loop_
_entity.id
_entity.type
_entity.pdbx_description
1 polymer ?
#
loop_
_entity_poly.entity_id
_entity_poly.type
_entity_poly.pdbx_seq_one_letter_code
_entity_poly.pdbx_strand_id
1 'polypeptide(L)'
;TNIFQEQIFTGTTRYNIRLQINPLSCPDGWTKLWWSCYFFSTESGSWTTGRANCRTRGAHLVVIDSSEEQNFLSTFIKTRTWIGLNDRDKEGTWKWVDGTPLTVTYWGSEEPNNGNGDRNVGEEDCVEISTGWSSNWNDISCEDSRKWICEKSAHHSCCGH
;
A
#
# COMPACT_ATOMS: atom_id res chain seq x y z
N THR A 1 -20.82 13.52 -13.12
CA THR A 1 -21.28 13.37 -11.74
C THR A 1 -22.64 12.69 -11.77
N ASN A 2 -22.77 11.54 -11.12
CA ASN A 2 -24.07 10.87 -11.02
C ASN A 2 -24.85 11.53 -9.89
N ILE A 3 -25.99 12.15 -10.23
CA ILE A 3 -26.90 12.77 -9.27
C ILE A 3 -28.04 11.79 -9.07
N PHE A 4 -28.15 11.25 -7.86
CA PHE A 4 -29.30 10.45 -7.46
C PHE A 4 -30.28 11.38 -6.74
N GLN A 5 -31.56 11.26 -7.10
CA GLN A 5 -32.65 11.93 -6.39
C GLN A 5 -33.37 10.88 -5.55
N GLU A 6 -33.30 11.05 -4.23
CA GLU A 6 -34.17 10.32 -3.32
C GLU A 6 -35.11 11.31 -2.63
N GLN A 7 -36.36 10.89 -2.50
CA GLN A 7 -37.35 11.59 -1.68
C GLN A 7 -37.36 10.93 -0.31
N ILE A 8 -36.90 11.66 0.70
CA ILE A 8 -37.13 11.28 2.09
C ILE A 8 -38.35 12.00 2.64
N PHE A 9 -39.19 11.26 3.36
CA PHE A 9 -40.40 11.74 3.99
C PHE A 9 -40.20 11.77 5.50
N THR A 10 -40.39 12.93 6.13
CA THR A 10 -40.50 13.04 7.59
C THR A 10 -41.86 13.67 7.92
N GLY A 11 -42.81 12.85 8.38
CA GLY A 11 -44.20 13.29 8.51
C GLY A 11 -44.81 13.64 7.14
N THR A 12 -45.44 14.82 7.03
CA THR A 12 -46.05 15.32 5.78
C THR A 12 -45.08 16.10 4.88
N THR A 13 -43.84 16.30 5.32
CA THR A 13 -42.85 17.13 4.58
C THR A 13 -41.97 16.25 3.69
N ARG A 14 -41.84 16.65 2.42
CA ARG A 14 -40.93 16.05 1.44
C ARG A 14 -39.64 16.85 1.38
N TYR A 15 -38.50 16.18 1.58
CA TYR A 15 -37.19 16.78 1.31
C TYR A 15 -36.61 16.17 0.04
N ASN A 16 -36.15 17.03 -0.86
CA ASN A 16 -35.39 16.62 -2.04
C ASN A 16 -33.91 16.70 -1.67
N ILE A 17 -33.29 15.55 -1.39
CA ILE A 17 -31.84 15.49 -1.18
C ILE A 17 -31.17 15.31 -2.54
N ARG A 18 -30.19 16.16 -2.83
CA ARG A 18 -29.23 15.93 -3.92
C ARG A 18 -27.99 15.28 -3.33
N LEU A 19 -27.83 13.97 -3.52
CA LEU A 19 -26.57 13.31 -3.22
C LEU A 19 -25.61 13.57 -4.39
N GLN A 20 -24.63 14.46 -4.18
CA GLN A 20 -23.48 14.57 -5.07
C GLN A 20 -22.49 13.48 -4.69
N ILE A 21 -22.47 12.39 -5.46
CA ILE A 21 -21.39 11.42 -5.33
C ILE A 21 -20.17 12.00 -6.05
N ASN A 22 -19.33 12.72 -5.31
CA ASN A 22 -18.05 13.16 -5.84
C ASN A 22 -17.18 11.92 -6.06
N PRO A 23 -16.72 11.65 -7.29
CA PRO A 23 -15.86 10.51 -7.53
C PRO A 23 -14.60 10.68 -6.67
N LEU A 24 -14.19 9.60 -6.02
CA LEU A 24 -12.90 9.60 -5.37
C LEU A 24 -11.81 9.77 -6.40
N SER A 25 -10.83 10.60 -6.09
CA SER A 25 -9.67 10.85 -6.94
C SER A 25 -8.38 10.69 -6.15
N CYS A 26 -7.31 10.52 -6.91
CA CYS A 26 -5.95 10.51 -6.40
C CYS A 26 -5.25 11.81 -6.80
N PRO A 27 -4.29 12.29 -5.99
CA PRO A 27 -3.47 13.45 -6.37
C PRO A 27 -2.69 13.18 -7.67
N ASP A 28 -2.25 14.24 -8.33
CA ASP A 28 -1.41 14.11 -9.52
C ASP A 28 -0.16 13.27 -9.24
N GLY A 29 0.17 12.37 -10.16
CA GLY A 29 1.27 11.41 -10.02
C GLY A 29 0.96 10.18 -9.16
N TRP A 30 -0.28 9.99 -8.71
CA TRP A 30 -0.74 8.78 -8.02
C TRP A 30 -1.66 7.95 -8.92
N THR A 31 -1.49 6.63 -8.88
CA THR A 31 -2.36 5.68 -9.59
C THR A 31 -3.48 5.23 -8.66
N LYS A 32 -4.71 5.11 -9.18
CA LYS A 32 -5.88 4.67 -8.40
C LYS A 32 -6.16 3.18 -8.59
N LEU A 33 -6.44 2.48 -7.50
CA LEU A 33 -7.16 1.20 -7.49
C LEU A 33 -8.26 1.29 -6.43
N TRP A 34 -9.52 1.11 -6.84
CA TRP A 34 -10.69 1.19 -5.95
C TRP A 34 -10.73 2.45 -5.06
N TRP A 35 -10.48 2.27 -3.76
CA TRP A 35 -10.56 3.28 -2.70
C TRP A 35 -9.18 3.74 -2.24
N SER A 36 -8.10 3.32 -2.91
CA SER A 36 -6.71 3.63 -2.58
C SER A 36 -5.97 4.30 -3.73
N CYS A 37 -4.94 5.06 -3.36
CA CYS A 37 -4.03 5.77 -4.23
C CYS A 37 -2.61 5.29 -3.98
N TYR A 38 -1.87 5.02 -5.05
CA TYR A 38 -0.53 4.45 -5.02
C TYR A 38 0.47 5.38 -5.67
N PHE A 39 1.58 5.65 -4.98
CA PHE A 39 2.72 6.40 -5.51
C PHE A 39 3.93 5.48 -5.60
N PHE A 40 4.51 5.38 -6.80
CA PHE A 40 5.69 4.57 -7.07
C PHE A 40 6.91 5.48 -7.05
N SER A 41 7.88 5.18 -6.17
CA SER A 41 9.08 6.01 -6.06
C SER A 41 9.93 5.94 -7.33
N THR A 42 10.56 7.06 -7.67
CA THR A 42 11.65 7.10 -8.65
C THR A 42 13.01 6.85 -7.98
N GLU A 43 13.12 7.25 -6.72
CA GLU A 43 14.28 7.08 -5.84
C GLU A 43 14.33 5.69 -5.20
N SER A 44 15.52 5.30 -4.74
CA SER A 44 15.77 4.07 -3.98
C SER A 44 16.50 4.38 -2.68
N GLY A 45 16.31 3.53 -1.66
CA GLY A 45 16.95 3.67 -0.36
C GLY A 45 16.47 2.59 0.61
N SER A 46 16.83 2.74 1.89
CA SER A 46 16.42 1.81 2.95
C SER A 46 14.91 1.81 3.15
N TRP A 47 14.40 0.74 3.78
CA TRP A 47 12.97 0.63 4.10
C TRP A 47 12.49 1.81 4.96
N THR A 48 13.31 2.23 5.92
CA THR A 48 13.02 3.40 6.78
C THR A 48 12.97 4.70 5.97
N THR A 49 13.84 4.84 4.96
CA THR A 49 13.81 5.99 4.02
C THR A 49 12.50 6.03 3.24
N GLY A 50 12.09 4.89 2.68
CA GLY A 50 10.80 4.79 1.97
C GLY A 50 9.61 5.09 2.86
N ARG A 51 9.59 4.54 4.08
CA ARG A 51 8.54 4.83 5.07
C ARG A 51 8.46 6.30 5.44
N ALA A 52 9.61 6.95 5.66
CA ALA A 52 9.65 8.39 5.93
C ALA A 52 9.10 9.19 4.73
N ASN A 53 9.51 8.85 3.50
CA ASN A 53 9.00 9.49 2.29
C ASN A 53 7.48 9.37 2.17
N CYS A 54 6.90 8.18 2.38
CA CYS A 54 5.45 8.00 2.34
C CYS A 54 4.74 8.84 3.41
N ARG A 55 5.29 8.91 4.64
CA ARG A 55 4.72 9.74 5.70
C ARG A 55 4.69 11.23 5.34
N THR A 56 5.74 11.76 4.69
CA THR A 56 5.73 13.16 4.22
C THR A 56 4.64 13.46 3.20
N ARG A 57 4.10 12.41 2.54
CA ARG A 57 3.02 12.50 1.54
C ARG A 57 1.63 12.23 2.11
N GLY A 58 1.51 12.12 3.44
CA GLY A 58 0.28 11.72 4.12
C GLY A 58 -0.14 10.28 3.80
N ALA A 59 0.84 9.40 3.62
CA ALA A 59 0.67 8.01 3.21
C ALA A 59 1.52 7.08 4.10
N HIS A 60 1.35 5.78 3.92
CA HIS A 60 2.21 4.75 4.47
C HIS A 60 2.90 3.96 3.34
N LEU A 61 3.89 3.13 3.66
CA LEU A 61 4.31 2.10 2.72
C LEU A 61 3.11 1.19 2.45
N VAL A 62 2.94 0.74 1.21
CA VAL A 62 1.76 -0.01 0.78
C VAL A 62 1.48 -1.22 1.67
N VAL A 63 0.20 -1.41 2.00
CA VAL A 63 -0.32 -2.55 2.72
C VAL A 63 -1.06 -3.39 1.72
N ILE A 64 -0.76 -4.68 1.65
CA ILE A 64 -1.35 -5.55 0.65
C ILE A 64 -2.28 -6.52 1.36
N ASP A 65 -3.58 -6.31 1.21
CA ASP A 65 -4.61 -7.07 1.90
C ASP A 65 -5.48 -7.94 0.96
N SER A 66 -5.21 -7.87 -0.35
CA SER A 66 -5.98 -8.59 -1.37
C SER A 66 -5.14 -9.05 -2.56
N SER A 67 -5.63 -10.08 -3.25
CA SER A 67 -4.96 -10.63 -4.44
C SER A 67 -5.02 -9.66 -5.61
N GLU A 68 -6.10 -8.89 -5.68
CA GLU A 68 -6.38 -7.86 -6.65
C GLU A 68 -5.34 -6.74 -6.55
N GLU A 69 -5.02 -6.33 -5.33
CA GLU A 69 -3.97 -5.35 -5.05
C GLU A 69 -2.59 -5.89 -5.38
N GLN A 70 -2.23 -7.09 -4.92
CA GLN A 70 -0.96 -7.74 -5.26
C GLN A 70 -0.75 -7.81 -6.78
N ASN A 71 -1.77 -8.26 -7.52
CA ASN A 71 -1.73 -8.35 -8.97
C ASN A 71 -1.62 -6.97 -9.63
N PHE A 72 -2.37 -5.98 -9.14
CA PHE A 72 -2.29 -4.60 -9.62
C PHE A 72 -0.88 -4.03 -9.47
N LEU A 73 -0.29 -4.12 -8.28
CA LEU A 73 1.05 -3.59 -7.99
C LEU A 73 2.13 -4.26 -8.87
N SER A 74 2.00 -5.57 -9.08
CA SER A 74 2.90 -6.36 -9.94
C SER A 74 3.00 -5.82 -11.37
N THR A 75 1.97 -5.13 -11.88
CA THR A 75 2.02 -4.53 -13.23
C THR A 75 2.96 -3.33 -13.32
N PHE A 76 3.17 -2.61 -12.22
CA PHE A 76 3.99 -1.39 -12.14
C PHE A 76 5.42 -1.67 -11.68
N ILE A 77 5.64 -2.74 -10.93
CA ILE A 77 6.95 -3.08 -10.37
C ILE A 77 7.86 -3.60 -11.47
N LYS A 78 8.98 -2.90 -11.69
CA LYS A 78 10.05 -3.28 -12.64
C LYS A 78 11.39 -3.60 -11.97
N THR A 79 11.51 -3.24 -10.70
CA THR A 79 12.69 -3.44 -9.85
C THR A 79 12.20 -3.86 -8.48
N ARG A 80 13.06 -4.52 -7.70
CA ARG A 80 12.74 -4.88 -6.30
C ARG A 80 12.28 -3.65 -5.52
N THR A 81 11.17 -3.78 -4.78
CA THR A 81 10.43 -2.63 -4.25
C THR A 81 9.87 -2.92 -2.86
N TRP A 82 10.12 -2.02 -1.90
CA TRP A 82 9.63 -2.10 -0.53
C TRP A 82 8.11 -2.02 -0.41
N ILE A 83 7.57 -2.84 0.49
CA ILE A 83 6.19 -2.77 0.99
C ILE A 83 6.18 -2.53 2.51
N GLY A 84 5.00 -2.33 3.09
CA GLY A 84 4.84 -1.98 4.50
C GLY A 84 4.99 -3.13 5.51
N LEU A 85 5.20 -4.37 5.06
CA LEU A 85 5.32 -5.52 5.96
C LEU A 85 6.73 -5.56 6.57
N ASN A 86 6.80 -5.84 7.87
CA ASN A 86 8.05 -5.94 8.63
C ASN A 86 7.81 -6.72 9.93
N ASP A 87 8.86 -7.29 10.52
CA ASP A 87 8.86 -7.93 11.83
C ASP A 87 9.97 -7.41 12.76
N ARG A 88 10.56 -6.26 12.42
CA ARG A 88 11.61 -5.50 13.15
C ARG A 88 11.49 -5.37 14.67
N ASP A 89 10.30 -5.50 15.24
CA ASP A 89 10.11 -5.45 16.69
C ASP A 89 10.35 -6.80 17.36
N LYS A 90 10.03 -7.88 16.63
CA LYS A 90 10.12 -9.26 17.09
C LYS A 90 10.10 -10.20 15.88
N GLU A 91 11.24 -10.82 15.63
CA GLU A 91 11.44 -11.88 14.65
C GLU A 91 10.25 -12.86 14.57
N GLY A 92 9.80 -13.13 13.35
CA GLY A 92 8.68 -14.01 13.05
C GLY A 92 7.30 -13.45 13.40
N THR A 93 7.22 -12.20 13.89
CA THR A 93 5.97 -11.51 14.21
C THR A 93 5.73 -10.35 13.23
N TRP A 94 5.24 -10.71 12.05
CA TRP A 94 4.96 -9.77 10.95
C TRP A 94 3.82 -8.79 11.25
N LYS A 95 4.04 -7.51 10.92
CA LYS A 95 3.06 -6.43 11.08
C LYS A 95 3.11 -5.43 9.93
N TRP A 96 1.95 -4.92 9.55
CA TRP A 96 1.85 -3.80 8.61
C TRP A 96 2.15 -2.47 9.30
N VAL A 97 2.68 -1.51 8.54
CA VAL A 97 3.04 -0.17 9.04
C VAL A 97 1.86 0.67 9.54
N ASP A 98 0.64 0.35 9.14
CA ASP A 98 -0.62 1.02 9.50
C ASP A 98 -1.38 0.31 10.64
N GLY A 99 -0.93 -0.88 11.04
CA GLY A 99 -1.58 -1.70 12.08
C GLY A 99 -2.68 -2.62 11.56
N THR A 100 -2.92 -2.68 10.26
CA THR A 100 -3.86 -3.64 9.65
C THR A 100 -3.39 -5.08 9.97
N PRO A 101 -4.29 -6.01 10.32
CA PRO A 101 -3.93 -7.40 10.54
C PRO A 101 -3.40 -8.07 9.26
N LEU A 102 -2.35 -8.89 9.38
CA LEU A 102 -1.88 -9.72 8.27
C LEU A 102 -2.82 -10.92 8.09
N THR A 103 -3.64 -10.90 7.03
CA THR A 103 -4.62 -11.96 6.72
C THR A 103 -4.25 -12.79 5.50
N VAL A 104 -3.42 -12.23 4.60
CA VAL A 104 -2.94 -12.85 3.38
C VAL A 104 -1.44 -12.64 3.24
N THR A 105 -0.76 -13.57 2.57
CA THR A 105 0.67 -13.48 2.29
C THR A 105 0.97 -13.95 0.88
N TYR A 106 1.94 -13.31 0.22
CA TYR A 106 2.40 -13.67 -1.12
C TYR A 106 3.90 -13.98 -1.17
N TRP A 107 4.39 -14.69 -0.15
CA TRP A 107 5.79 -15.10 -0.03
C TRP A 107 6.31 -15.87 -1.26
N GLY A 108 7.59 -15.67 -1.55
CA GLY A 108 8.36 -16.47 -2.48
C GLY A 108 8.45 -17.93 -2.04
N SER A 109 8.92 -18.79 -2.95
CA SER A 109 9.32 -20.12 -2.54
C SER A 109 10.45 -20.00 -1.53
N GLU A 110 10.32 -20.69 -0.39
CA GLU A 110 11.30 -20.69 0.72
C GLU A 110 11.36 -19.39 1.54
N GLU A 111 10.46 -18.42 1.28
CA GLU A 111 10.36 -17.17 2.04
C GLU A 111 9.23 -17.19 3.10
N PRO A 112 9.34 -16.40 4.19
CA PRO A 112 10.51 -15.63 4.58
C PRO A 112 11.61 -16.53 5.17
N ASN A 113 12.87 -16.25 4.86
CA ASN A 113 14.00 -17.12 5.22
C ASN A 113 14.92 -16.55 6.31
N ASN A 114 14.80 -15.26 6.63
CA ASN A 114 15.61 -14.54 7.61
C ASN A 114 17.13 -14.76 7.41
N GLY A 115 17.62 -14.59 6.19
CA GLY A 115 19.01 -14.88 5.80
C GLY A 115 19.44 -16.32 6.06
N ASN A 116 18.49 -17.27 6.16
CA ASN A 116 18.67 -18.64 6.63
C ASN A 116 19.32 -18.76 8.04
N GLY A 117 19.22 -17.71 8.86
CA GLY A 117 19.91 -17.60 10.14
C GLY A 117 21.44 -17.50 10.02
N ASP A 118 21.97 -17.15 8.84
CA ASP A 118 23.40 -16.91 8.65
C ASP A 118 23.81 -15.60 9.32
N ARG A 119 24.68 -15.70 10.33
CA ARG A 119 25.20 -14.55 11.07
C ARG A 119 25.95 -13.54 10.20
N ASN A 120 26.43 -13.92 9.02
CA ASN A 120 27.12 -13.01 8.10
C ASN A 120 26.13 -12.23 7.22
N VAL A 121 24.90 -12.73 7.05
CA VAL A 121 23.82 -12.06 6.33
C VAL A 121 23.08 -11.11 7.28
N GLY A 122 22.88 -11.53 8.53
CA GLY A 122 22.13 -10.78 9.53
C GLY A 122 20.62 -11.02 9.42
N GLU A 123 19.84 -10.27 10.20
CA GLU A 123 18.39 -10.38 10.23
C GLU A 123 17.75 -9.66 9.02
N GLU A 124 16.69 -10.25 8.46
CA GLU A 124 15.97 -9.77 7.28
C GLU A 124 14.56 -9.29 7.63
N ASP A 125 14.46 -8.17 8.35
CA ASP A 125 13.18 -7.81 8.97
C ASP A 125 12.19 -7.03 8.08
N CYS A 126 12.51 -6.81 6.80
CA CYS A 126 11.77 -5.91 5.91
C CYS A 126 11.41 -6.58 4.59
N VAL A 127 10.19 -6.31 4.10
CA VAL A 127 9.67 -7.04 2.93
C VAL A 127 9.74 -6.22 1.66
N GLU A 128 10.29 -6.83 0.62
CA GLU A 128 10.21 -6.35 -0.76
C GLU A 128 9.29 -7.24 -1.60
N ILE A 129 8.74 -6.66 -2.67
CA ILE A 129 8.30 -7.42 -3.83
C ILE A 129 9.51 -7.61 -4.75
N SER A 130 9.85 -8.86 -5.02
CA SER A 130 10.96 -9.24 -5.90
C SER A 130 10.56 -9.20 -7.38
N THR A 131 11.54 -9.10 -8.29
CA THR A 131 11.31 -9.17 -9.73
C THR A 131 11.47 -10.61 -10.23
N GLY A 132 10.36 -11.26 -10.57
CA GLY A 132 10.31 -12.65 -11.07
C GLY A 132 8.92 -12.97 -11.66
N TRP A 133 8.67 -14.23 -12.03
CA TRP A 133 7.44 -14.64 -12.74
C TRP A 133 6.14 -14.32 -12.00
N SER A 134 6.18 -14.15 -10.68
CA SER A 134 5.00 -13.94 -9.83
C SER A 134 5.06 -12.69 -8.96
N SER A 135 6.15 -11.90 -9.02
CA SER A 135 6.35 -10.72 -8.14
C SER A 135 6.07 -11.02 -6.66
N ASN A 136 6.60 -12.15 -6.19
CA ASN A 136 6.40 -12.60 -4.82
C ASN A 136 7.18 -11.77 -3.81
N TRP A 137 6.80 -11.89 -2.54
CA TRP A 137 7.44 -11.23 -1.42
C TRP A 137 8.71 -11.95 -1.00
N ASN A 138 9.69 -11.17 -0.57
CA ASN A 138 10.95 -11.63 -0.01
C ASN A 138 11.25 -10.77 1.20
N ASP A 139 11.60 -11.39 2.32
CA ASP A 139 12.19 -10.67 3.45
C ASP A 139 13.66 -10.42 3.17
N ILE A 140 14.15 -9.24 3.53
CA ILE A 140 15.53 -8.84 3.31
C ILE A 140 15.95 -7.76 4.32
N SER A 141 17.25 -7.54 4.47
CA SER A 141 17.79 -6.50 5.35
C SER A 141 17.13 -5.14 5.09
N CYS A 142 16.62 -4.51 6.14
CA CYS A 142 15.96 -3.20 6.03
C CYS A 142 16.84 -2.06 5.48
N GLU A 143 18.17 -2.24 5.51
CA GLU A 143 19.16 -1.25 5.04
C GLU A 143 19.44 -1.35 3.54
N ASP A 144 18.88 -2.37 2.87
CA ASP A 144 19.05 -2.53 1.44
C ASP A 144 18.47 -1.34 0.64
N SER A 145 19.05 -1.07 -0.53
CA SER A 145 18.53 0.00 -1.39
C SER A 145 17.49 -0.52 -2.35
N ARG A 146 16.21 -0.16 -2.13
CA ARG A 146 15.09 -0.50 -3.03
C ARG A 146 14.22 0.72 -3.29
N LYS A 147 13.45 0.66 -4.37
CA LYS A 147 12.31 1.57 -4.56
C LYS A 147 11.23 1.27 -3.52
N TRP A 148 10.22 2.10 -3.41
CA TRP A 148 9.09 1.88 -2.49
C TRP A 148 7.78 2.32 -3.12
N ILE A 149 6.68 1.78 -2.58
CA ILE A 149 5.31 2.16 -2.95
C ILE A 149 4.66 2.77 -1.73
N CYS A 150 4.11 3.97 -1.90
CA CYS A 150 3.28 4.60 -0.90
C CYS A 150 1.81 4.36 -1.21
N GLU A 151 0.99 4.21 -0.17
CA GLU A 151 -0.44 4.05 -0.26
C GLU A 151 -1.15 5.01 0.69
N LYS A 152 -2.29 5.55 0.24
CA LYS A 152 -3.27 6.25 1.06
C LYS A 152 -4.66 6.10 0.47
N SER A 153 -5.69 6.32 1.30
CA SER A 153 -7.06 6.34 0.82
C SER A 153 -7.29 7.42 -0.23
N ALA A 154 -8.09 7.10 -1.25
CA ALA A 154 -8.58 8.07 -2.21
C ALA A 154 -9.57 9.02 -1.52
N HIS A 155 -9.49 10.30 -1.84
CA HIS A 155 -10.35 11.33 -1.24
C HIS A 155 -11.43 11.76 -2.23
N HIS A 156 -12.56 12.26 -1.72
CA HIS A 156 -13.50 12.96 -2.58
C HIS A 156 -12.78 14.14 -3.20
N SER A 157 -12.84 14.22 -4.53
CA SER A 157 -12.34 15.36 -5.29
C SER A 157 -12.95 16.64 -4.72
N CYS A 158 -12.22 17.37 -3.88
CA CYS A 158 -12.64 18.71 -3.47
C CYS A 158 -12.28 19.67 -4.60
N CYS A 159 -13.19 20.59 -4.89
CA CYS A 159 -13.09 21.50 -6.02
C CYS A 159 -11.78 22.30 -5.95
N GLY A 160 -11.01 22.29 -7.04
CA GLY A 160 -9.79 23.07 -7.19
C GLY A 160 -10.04 24.56 -6.89
N HIS A 161 -9.03 25.20 -6.29
CA HIS A 161 -8.95 26.66 -6.19
C HIS A 161 -8.63 27.27 -7.55
#